data_AF-A0A7W4E048-F1
#
_entry.id   AF-A0A7W4E048-F1
#
_cell.length_a   1.000
_cell.length_b   1.000
_cell.length_c   1.000
_cell.angle_alpha   90.00
_cell.angle_beta   90.00
_cell.angle_gamma   90.00
#
_symmetry.space_group_name_H-M   'P 1'
#
loop_
_entity.id
_entity.type
_entity.pdbx_description
1 polymer ?
#
loop_
_entity_poly.entity_id
_entity_poly.type
_entity_poly.pdbx_seq_one_letter_code
_entity_poly.pdbx_strand_id
1 'polypeptide(L)'
;MNKMENQNFQNPSPIYRDNKKVLAGVLAIMLGGFGIHKFILGYTKEGVLQILMSFFSCGLASVIPFVEGIIYLTKSDEEFYQIYQVGRRPWF
;
A
#
# COMPACT_ATOMS: atom_id res chain seq x y z
N MET A 1 21.43 40.13 -10.44
CA MET A 1 21.23 38.83 -11.12
C MET A 1 21.52 37.68 -10.14
N ASN A 2 20.81 37.57 -9.01
CA ASN A 2 21.11 36.62 -7.91
C ASN A 2 19.87 36.09 -7.16
N LYS A 3 18.71 35.89 -7.83
CA LYS A 3 17.48 35.42 -7.16
C LYS A 3 17.07 33.97 -7.54
N MET A 4 17.81 33.31 -8.42
CA MET A 4 17.47 31.97 -8.91
C MET A 4 18.20 30.83 -8.15
N GLU A 5 19.28 31.12 -7.42
CA GLU A 5 20.10 30.11 -6.75
C GLU A 5 19.58 29.68 -5.36
N ASN A 6 18.64 30.44 -4.77
CA ASN A 6 18.10 30.15 -3.43
C ASN A 6 16.81 29.29 -3.42
N GLN A 7 16.39 28.74 -4.56
CA GLN A 7 15.18 27.92 -4.67
C GLN A 7 15.45 26.41 -4.59
N ASN A 8 16.71 25.96 -4.51
CA ASN A 8 17.06 24.52 -4.52
C ASN A 8 17.21 23.86 -3.14
N PHE A 9 17.16 24.60 -2.03
CA PHE A 9 17.44 24.05 -0.67
C PHE A 9 16.24 24.02 0.28
N GLN A 10 15.04 24.33 -0.19
CA GLN A 10 13.82 24.28 0.62
C GLN A 10 12.70 23.54 -0.12
N ASN A 11 12.97 22.31 -0.53
CA ASN A 11 11.86 21.37 -0.68
C ASN A 11 11.76 20.64 0.66
N PRO A 12 10.87 21.04 1.59
CA PRO A 12 10.59 20.20 2.73
C PRO A 12 10.11 18.87 2.15
N SER A 13 10.92 17.82 2.26
CA SER A 13 10.47 16.47 1.95
C SER A 13 9.13 16.30 2.68
N PRO A 14 8.04 15.96 1.98
CA PRO A 14 6.76 15.81 2.62
C PRO A 14 6.94 14.77 3.72
N ILE A 15 6.91 15.21 4.98
CA ILE A 15 7.07 14.31 6.13
C ILE A 15 5.83 13.42 6.10
N TYR A 16 5.98 12.23 5.54
CA TYR A 16 4.96 11.20 5.54
C TYR A 16 4.83 10.61 6.94
N ARG A 17 4.14 11.35 7.81
CA ARG A 17 3.89 10.90 9.19
C ARG A 17 2.97 9.67 9.25
N ASP A 18 2.20 9.40 8.20
CA ASP A 18 1.20 8.33 8.17
C ASP A 18 1.49 7.27 7.10
N ASN A 19 2.75 6.87 6.94
CA ASN A 19 3.07 5.84 5.97
C ASN A 19 2.68 4.44 6.46
N LYS A 20 1.48 3.99 6.10
CA LYS A 20 0.94 2.67 6.43
C LYS A 20 1.58 1.53 5.63
N LYS A 21 2.65 1.80 4.86
CA LYS A 21 3.34 0.85 3.97
C LYS A 21 3.79 -0.41 4.70
N VAL A 22 4.60 -0.24 5.76
CA VAL A 22 5.15 -1.36 6.53
C VAL A 22 4.02 -2.18 7.15
N LEU A 23 3.03 -1.51 7.71
CA LEU A 23 1.85 -2.16 8.28
C LEU A 23 1.08 -2.98 7.22
N ALA A 24 0.79 -2.37 6.06
CA ALA A 24 0.08 -3.04 4.97
C ALA A 24 0.89 -4.22 4.41
N GLY A 25 2.21 -4.07 4.24
CA GLY A 25 3.08 -5.13 3.73
C GLY A 25 3.22 -6.32 4.69
N VAL A 26 3.43 -6.07 5.98
CA VAL A 26 3.53 -7.12 7.00
C VAL A 26 2.20 -7.87 7.16
N LEU A 27 1.07 -7.15 7.16
CA LEU A 27 -0.24 -7.77 7.26
C LEU A 27 -0.63 -8.53 6.00
N ALA A 28 -0.19 -8.09 4.82
CA ALA A 28 -0.37 -8.85 3.59
C ALA A 28 0.42 -10.18 3.62
N ILE A 29 1.57 -10.23 4.29
CA ILE A 29 2.35 -11.47 4.43
C ILE A 29 1.74 -12.41 5.48
N MET A 30 1.38 -11.88 6.67
CA MET A 30 0.86 -12.74 7.75
C MET A 30 -0.62 -13.10 7.57
N LEU A 31 -1.42 -12.16 7.08
CA LEU A 31 -2.88 -12.20 7.05
C LEU A 31 -3.43 -11.89 5.64
N GLY A 32 -2.62 -12.06 4.61
CA GLY A 32 -2.97 -11.75 3.22
C GLY A 32 -4.20 -12.49 2.71
N GLY A 33 -4.37 -13.76 3.11
CA GLY A 33 -5.55 -14.55 2.77
C GLY A 33 -6.86 -13.95 3.28
N PHE A 34 -6.82 -13.15 4.35
CA PHE A 34 -7.95 -12.44 4.94
C PHE A 34 -8.12 -11.01 4.39
N GLY A 35 -7.23 -10.51 3.53
CA GLY A 35 -7.33 -9.18 2.93
C GLY A 35 -7.17 -8.00 3.90
N ILE A 36 -6.70 -8.22 5.13
CA ILE A 36 -6.65 -7.22 6.22
C ILE A 36 -5.84 -5.98 5.84
N HIS A 37 -4.78 -6.15 5.05
CA HIS A 37 -3.95 -5.05 4.55
C HIS A 37 -4.74 -4.04 3.69
N LYS A 38 -5.78 -4.48 2.99
CA LYS A 38 -6.66 -3.60 2.18
C LYS A 38 -7.60 -2.76 3.05
N PHE A 39 -8.10 -3.31 4.15
CA PHE A 39 -8.95 -2.57 5.09
C PHE A 39 -8.24 -1.37 5.73
N ILE A 40 -6.94 -1.50 5.99
CA ILE A 40 -6.11 -0.45 6.60
C ILE A 40 -5.86 0.73 5.67
N LEU A 41 -5.87 0.46 4.36
CA LEU A 41 -5.78 1.49 3.32
C LEU A 41 -7.17 2.08 2.98
N GLY A 42 -8.24 1.61 3.63
CA GLY A 42 -9.61 2.06 3.39
C GLY A 42 -10.29 1.41 2.20
N TYR A 43 -9.74 0.29 1.69
CA TYR A 43 -10.31 -0.54 0.63
C TYR A 43 -11.16 -1.68 1.20
N THR A 44 -12.19 -1.32 1.96
CA THR A 44 -13.04 -2.28 2.66
C THR A 44 -13.81 -3.18 1.67
N LYS A 45 -14.23 -2.64 0.52
CA LYS A 45 -15.01 -3.40 -0.47
C LYS A 45 -14.15 -4.47 -1.14
N GLU A 46 -12.93 -4.09 -1.48
CA GLU A 46 -11.92 -4.92 -2.13
C GLU A 46 -11.39 -5.98 -1.17
N GLY A 47 -11.19 -5.62 0.12
CA GLY A 47 -10.86 -6.58 1.17
C GLY A 47 -11.95 -7.63 1.38
N VAL A 48 -13.24 -7.24 1.37
CA VAL A 48 -14.36 -8.19 1.45
C VAL A 48 -14.41 -9.09 0.21
N LEU A 49 -14.21 -8.53 -1.00
CA LEU A 49 -14.16 -9.31 -2.23
C LEU A 49 -13.03 -10.33 -2.21
N GLN A 50 -11.86 -9.95 -1.68
CA GLN A 50 -10.71 -10.84 -1.53
C GLN A 50 -10.99 -11.99 -0.56
N ILE A 51 -11.67 -11.74 0.56
CA ILE A 51 -12.10 -12.80 1.48
C ILE A 51 -13.05 -13.76 0.78
N LEU A 52 -14.04 -13.23 0.05
CA LEU A 52 -14.97 -14.06 -0.72
C LEU A 52 -14.22 -14.90 -1.76
N MET A 53 -13.31 -14.31 -2.54
CA MET A 53 -12.51 -15.06 -3.52
C MET A 53 -11.62 -16.12 -2.86
N SER A 54 -10.94 -15.80 -1.76
CA SER A 54 -10.14 -16.75 -0.99
C SER A 54 -10.99 -17.90 -0.45
N PHE A 55 -12.21 -17.61 0.01
CA PHE A 55 -13.14 -18.62 0.52
C PHE A 55 -13.65 -19.53 -0.60
N PHE A 56 -14.09 -18.97 -1.73
CA PHE A 56 -14.52 -19.74 -2.90
C PHE A 56 -13.38 -20.51 -3.57
N SER A 57 -12.15 -19.99 -3.53
CA SER A 57 -10.97 -20.61 -4.12
C SER A 57 -10.24 -21.57 -3.16
N CYS A 58 -10.83 -21.92 -2.01
CA CYS A 58 -10.23 -22.80 -1.00
C CYS A 58 -8.79 -22.39 -0.60
N GLY A 59 -8.55 -21.08 -0.46
CA GLY A 59 -7.25 -20.54 -0.07
C GLY A 59 -6.17 -20.52 -1.16
N LEU A 60 -6.44 -21.00 -2.38
CA LEU A 60 -5.47 -20.95 -3.49
C LEU A 60 -5.12 -19.50 -3.88
N ALA A 61 -6.08 -18.58 -3.68
CA ALA A 61 -5.90 -17.16 -3.95
C ALA A 61 -4.99 -16.43 -2.93
N SER A 62 -4.51 -17.11 -1.88
CA SER A 62 -3.62 -16.53 -0.85
C SER A 62 -2.21 -16.20 -1.35
N VAL A 63 -1.79 -16.75 -2.49
CA VAL A 63 -0.48 -16.43 -3.10
C VAL A 63 -0.44 -14.98 -3.60
N ILE A 64 -1.55 -14.46 -4.10
CA ILE A 64 -1.61 -13.09 -4.64
C ILE A 64 -1.36 -12.02 -3.55
N PRO A 65 -2.06 -12.02 -2.39
CA PRO A 65 -1.77 -11.07 -1.32
C PRO A 65 -0.39 -11.26 -0.70
N PHE A 66 0.18 -12.47 -0.72
CA PHE A 66 1.57 -12.69 -0.29
C PHE A 66 2.55 -11.91 -1.18
N VAL A 67 2.40 -12.02 -2.50
CA VAL A 67 3.20 -11.25 -3.47
C VAL A 67 2.92 -9.74 -3.34
N GLU A 68 1.66 -9.35 -3.14
CA GLU A 68 1.26 -7.96 -2.90
C GLU A 68 1.97 -7.37 -1.67
N GLY A 69 2.10 -8.14 -0.59
CA GLY A 69 2.86 -7.74 0.60
C GLY A 69 4.33 -7.47 0.32
N ILE A 70 4.98 -8.31 -0.47
CA ILE A 70 6.37 -8.09 -0.92
C ILE A 70 6.47 -6.83 -1.78
N ILE A 71 5.52 -6.61 -2.71
CA ILE A 71 5.48 -5.40 -3.54
C ILE A 71 5.35 -4.14 -2.67
N TYR A 72 4.50 -4.18 -1.65
CA TYR A 72 4.33 -3.04 -0.74
C TYR A 72 5.61 -2.74 0.04
N LEU A 73 6.31 -3.76 0.50
CA LEU A 73 7.57 -3.59 1.24
C LEU A 73 8.74 -3.14 0.34
N THR A 74 8.75 -3.56 -0.92
CA THR A 74 9.81 -3.23 -1.88
C THR A 74 9.62 -1.89 -2.57
N LYS A 75 8.41 -1.32 -2.56
CA LYS A 75 8.15 0.03 -3.07
C LYS A 75 8.77 1.12 -2.19
N SER A 76 9.12 2.25 -2.80
CA SER A 76 9.49 3.44 -2.04
C SER A 76 8.29 3.99 -1.26
N ASP A 77 8.59 4.66 -0.16
CA ASP A 77 7.61 5.23 0.76
C ASP A 77 6.71 6.25 0.06
N GLU A 78 7.30 7.15 -0.75
CA GLU A 78 6.59 8.15 -1.55
C GLU A 78 5.64 7.50 -2.57
N GLU A 79 6.15 6.56 -3.36
CA GLU A 79 5.35 5.86 -4.38
C GLU A 79 4.17 5.12 -3.76
N PHE A 80 4.38 4.46 -2.62
CA PHE A 80 3.33 3.70 -1.95
C PHE A 80 2.14 4.60 -1.61
N TYR A 81 2.38 5.74 -0.98
CA TYR A 81 1.29 6.65 -0.62
C TYR A 81 0.67 7.33 -1.84
N GLN A 82 1.46 7.72 -2.84
CA GLN A 82 0.90 8.34 -4.05
C GLN A 82 -0.05 7.37 -4.76
N ILE A 83 0.28 6.08 -4.79
CA ILE A 83 -0.53 5.06 -5.46
C ILE A 83 -1.68 4.58 -4.57
N TYR A 84 -1.39 4.21 -3.32
CA TYR A 84 -2.29 3.46 -2.44
C TYR A 84 -2.97 4.30 -1.36
N GLN A 85 -2.50 5.51 -1.03
CA GLN A 85 -3.20 6.39 -0.07
C GLN A 85 -3.91 7.55 -0.78
N VAL A 86 -3.23 8.23 -1.70
CA VAL A 86 -3.78 9.36 -2.47
C VAL A 86 -4.53 8.86 -3.70
N GLY A 87 -3.85 8.07 -4.54
CA GLY A 87 -4.38 7.57 -5.80
C GLY A 87 -5.44 6.49 -5.64
N ARG A 88 -5.57 5.93 -4.43
CA ARG A 88 -6.55 4.92 -4.05
C ARG A 88 -6.63 3.75 -5.07
N ARG A 89 -5.48 3.22 -5.52
CA ARG A 89 -5.39 2.12 -6.51
C ARG A 89 -5.10 0.76 -5.88
N PRO A 90 -6.12 0.00 -5.45
CA PRO A 90 -5.92 -1.37 -4.98
C PRO A 90 -5.62 -2.31 -6.15
N TRP A 91 -4.96 -3.44 -5.86
CA TRP A 91 -4.70 -4.51 -6.84
C TRP A 91 -5.89 -5.47 -7.09
N PHE A 92 -7.07 -5.17 -6.53
CA PHE A 92 -8.35 -5.85 -6.73
C PHE A 92 -9.48 -4.88 -6.44
#